data_AF-A0A246PKV9-F1
#
_entry.id   AF-A0A246PKV9-F1
#
_cell.length_a   1.000
_cell.length_b   1.000
_cell.length_c   1.000
_cell.angle_alpha   90.00
_cell.angle_beta   90.00
_cell.angle_gamma   90.00
#
_symmetry.space_group_name_H-M   'P 1'
#
loop_
_entity.id
_entity.type
_entity.pdbx_description
1 polymer ?
#
loop_
_entity_poly.entity_id
_entity_poly.type
_entity_poly.pdbx_seq_one_letter_code
_entity_poly.pdbx_strand_id
1 'polypeptide(L)'
;MGKSPGIILTSQYTIPKQQSFTTYIDYCTRKKALLKDGHTLTSTELQELNRLENAIDSFDMKIGGTYSSKGREEISKKEAEAQVLLTSPDSFNTTSDFEKYVSYMGRKYALESKKKINKTEKEEMNLLNKHIEDLSPNRNENNWGLEKEVKEILPGVFSKNKNVITQNDLTEIKELVGKAQNKGSVYYQDVVSFDTDFLIKQKLYDPKTDTLDENRIRNASQKMMEQLFKDEQIEESNGFWFASIHRNTDHIHIHFGTVEKENRRKLVTKDVDGKTYYEPKGKRKQSTLDHMKTTFANALVDRTSELSRISNLRNELVQEIKEEFQQSKEKKQNREVVLLQEIYDGLPSNKKDWTYGSKKMPKETRNKIDELTGLIMKDNPLFKEYKEAVEKESSFQKGLYGESEREDKDYTKNQMKDMYKRMGNSLLKELKKKKPYEENPLYQFQQKNEQIKKKYERGRSEKRREYSKYSKYKPPLIRKKDVRNMEAALNDDLTKWRAEREYELVQQRIARQQEMDY
;
A
#
# COMPACT_ATOMS: atom_id res chain seq x y z
N MET A 1 -16.53 15.86 -15.54
CA MET A 1 -15.18 15.29 -15.74
C MET A 1 -14.42 15.41 -14.43
N GLY A 2 -14.03 14.29 -13.81
CA GLY A 2 -13.22 14.31 -12.59
C GLY A 2 -11.85 14.95 -12.85
N LYS A 3 -11.26 15.56 -11.82
CA LYS A 3 -9.89 16.10 -11.92
C LYS A 3 -8.91 14.95 -12.15
N SER A 4 -7.96 15.14 -13.06
CA SER A 4 -6.90 14.17 -13.33
C SER A 4 -6.04 13.95 -12.07
N PRO A 5 -5.64 12.71 -11.74
CA PRO A 5 -4.74 12.44 -10.63
C PRO A 5 -3.39 13.13 -10.78
N GLY A 6 -2.86 13.65 -9.68
CA GLY A 6 -1.52 14.26 -9.60
C GLY A 6 -0.42 13.32 -10.11
N ILE A 7 -0.49 12.04 -9.70
CA ILE A 7 0.45 10.99 -10.09
C ILE A 7 -0.31 9.78 -10.61
N ILE A 8 0.11 9.29 -11.78
CA ILE A 8 -0.36 8.05 -12.39
C ILE A 8 0.84 7.11 -12.52
N LEU A 9 0.66 5.86 -12.09
CA LEU A 9 1.64 4.78 -12.29
C LEU A 9 0.99 3.73 -13.17
N THR A 10 1.57 3.46 -14.32
CA THR A 10 1.15 2.41 -15.24
C THR A 10 2.28 1.41 -15.42
N SER A 11 1.93 0.14 -15.63
CA SER A 11 2.90 -0.95 -15.66
C SER A 11 2.60 -1.92 -16.80
N GLN A 12 3.66 -2.37 -17.45
CA GLN A 12 3.63 -3.49 -18.38
C GLN A 12 4.83 -4.41 -18.15
N TYR A 13 4.72 -5.63 -18.68
CA TYR A 13 5.80 -6.59 -18.62
C TYR A 13 5.85 -7.45 -19.87
N THR A 14 7.06 -7.87 -20.22
CA THR A 14 7.34 -8.76 -21.34
C THR A 14 7.99 -10.04 -20.79
N ILE A 15 7.45 -11.18 -21.20
CA ILE A 15 7.97 -12.52 -20.86
C ILE A 15 8.60 -13.18 -22.08
N PRO A 16 9.53 -14.14 -21.91
CA PRO A 16 10.03 -14.94 -23.02
C PRO A 16 8.92 -15.80 -23.64
N LYS A 17 9.11 -16.21 -24.90
CA LYS A 17 8.23 -17.12 -25.62
C LYS A 17 8.25 -18.48 -24.94
N GLN A 18 7.06 -19.03 -24.65
CA GLN A 18 6.90 -20.22 -23.82
C GLN A 18 7.72 -21.42 -24.30
N GLN A 19 7.75 -21.66 -25.62
CA GLN A 19 8.53 -22.75 -26.22
C GLN A 19 10.04 -22.56 -26.01
N SER A 20 10.56 -21.36 -26.28
CA SER A 20 11.99 -21.04 -26.14
C SER A 20 12.43 -21.14 -24.68
N PHE A 21 11.58 -20.65 -23.77
CA PHE A 21 11.84 -20.68 -22.35
C PHE A 21 11.82 -22.11 -21.80
N THR A 22 10.89 -22.95 -22.26
CA THR A 22 10.82 -24.37 -21.89
C THR A 22 12.12 -25.09 -22.27
N THR A 23 12.62 -24.90 -23.50
CA THR A 23 13.89 -25.48 -23.96
C THR A 23 15.09 -25.03 -23.11
N TYR A 24 15.16 -23.74 -22.78
CA TYR A 24 16.21 -23.21 -21.90
C TYR A 24 16.16 -23.81 -20.48
N ILE A 25 14.95 -23.97 -19.92
CA ILE A 25 14.74 -24.62 -18.63
C ILE A 25 15.15 -26.09 -18.68
N ASP A 26 14.87 -26.80 -19.77
CA ASP A 26 15.28 -28.20 -19.95
C ASP A 26 16.82 -28.33 -19.92
N TYR A 27 17.54 -27.46 -20.63
CA TYR A 27 19.02 -27.42 -20.57
C TYR A 27 19.54 -27.13 -19.16
N CYS A 28 18.98 -26.13 -18.49
CA CYS A 28 19.37 -25.76 -17.13
C CYS A 28 19.09 -26.90 -16.13
N THR A 29 17.96 -27.58 -16.28
CA THR A 29 17.55 -28.71 -15.44
C THR A 29 18.47 -29.90 -15.65
N ARG A 30 18.80 -30.21 -16.91
CA ARG A 30 19.74 -31.30 -17.24
C ARG A 30 21.15 -31.00 -16.72
N LYS A 31 21.64 -29.77 -16.87
CA LYS A 31 22.92 -29.33 -16.30
C LYS A 31 22.94 -29.52 -14.77
N LYS A 32 21.89 -29.07 -14.08
CA LYS A 32 21.77 -29.26 -12.61
C LYS A 32 21.71 -30.73 -12.20
N ALA A 33 21.06 -31.59 -13.00
CA ALA A 33 20.99 -33.01 -12.74
C ALA A 33 22.37 -33.70 -12.86
N LEU A 34 23.19 -33.30 -13.84
CA LEU A 34 24.57 -33.77 -13.97
C LEU A 34 25.44 -33.31 -12.79
N LEU A 35 25.29 -32.07 -12.37
CA LEU A 35 26.06 -31.49 -11.25
C LEU A 35 25.56 -31.88 -9.85
N LYS A 36 24.65 -32.85 -9.74
CA LYS A 36 24.07 -33.25 -8.45
C LYS A 36 25.11 -34.01 -7.61
N ASP A 37 25.24 -33.62 -6.35
CA ASP A 37 26.26 -34.11 -5.41
C ASP A 37 26.36 -35.64 -5.33
N GLY A 38 27.59 -36.14 -5.22
CA GLY A 38 27.90 -37.50 -4.77
C GLY A 38 28.45 -38.48 -5.81
N HIS A 39 28.69 -38.06 -7.06
CA HIS A 39 29.37 -38.90 -8.05
C HIS A 39 30.41 -38.10 -8.84
N THR A 40 31.52 -38.76 -9.17
CA THR A 40 32.53 -38.22 -10.10
C THR A 40 31.96 -38.32 -11.51
N LEU A 41 31.91 -37.19 -12.23
CA LEU A 41 31.45 -37.15 -13.60
C LEU A 41 32.32 -38.06 -14.48
N THR A 42 31.68 -38.90 -15.28
CA THR A 42 32.33 -39.67 -16.35
C THR A 42 32.81 -38.74 -17.47
N SER A 43 33.72 -39.20 -18.32
CA SER A 43 34.17 -38.45 -19.49
C SER A 43 33.01 -38.07 -20.42
N THR A 44 32.00 -38.93 -20.54
CA THR A 44 30.77 -38.67 -21.31
C THR A 44 29.92 -37.58 -20.67
N GLU A 45 29.74 -37.61 -19.35
CA GLU A 45 28.98 -36.57 -18.63
C GLU A 45 29.70 -35.22 -18.63
N LEU A 46 31.04 -35.21 -18.58
CA LEU A 46 31.86 -34.00 -18.78
C LEU A 46 31.68 -33.41 -20.19
N GLN A 47 31.67 -34.25 -21.22
CA GLN A 47 31.39 -33.80 -22.59
C GLN A 47 29.96 -33.29 -22.74
N GLU A 48 28.98 -33.95 -22.11
CA GLU A 48 27.59 -33.50 -22.09
C GLU A 48 27.45 -32.17 -21.36
N LEU A 49 28.10 -32.02 -20.21
CA LEU A 49 28.12 -30.78 -19.43
C LEU A 49 28.67 -29.62 -20.28
N ASN A 50 29.81 -29.81 -20.93
CA ASN A 50 30.39 -28.80 -21.84
C ASN A 50 29.44 -28.45 -23.00
N ARG A 51 28.74 -29.44 -23.58
CA ARG A 51 27.75 -29.19 -24.64
C ARG A 51 26.56 -28.39 -24.13
N LEU A 52 26.06 -28.71 -22.92
CA LEU A 52 24.95 -28.00 -22.30
C LEU A 52 25.35 -26.57 -21.90
N GLU A 53 26.58 -26.37 -21.41
CA GLU A 53 27.10 -25.04 -21.12
C GLU A 53 27.17 -24.17 -22.37
N ASN A 54 27.77 -24.69 -23.44
CA ASN A 54 27.79 -24.00 -24.73
C ASN A 54 26.38 -23.74 -25.27
N ALA A 55 25.46 -24.70 -25.15
CA ALA A 55 24.09 -24.56 -25.59
C ALA A 55 23.32 -23.49 -24.79
N ILE A 56 23.56 -23.38 -23.48
CA ILE A 56 22.96 -22.34 -22.61
C ILE A 56 23.55 -20.96 -22.94
N ASP A 57 24.88 -20.87 -23.08
CA ASP A 57 25.57 -19.60 -23.31
C ASP A 57 25.30 -19.01 -24.69
N SER A 58 25.09 -19.88 -25.70
CA SER A 58 24.72 -19.48 -27.07
C SER A 58 23.21 -19.48 -27.34
N PHE A 59 22.38 -19.77 -26.33
CA PHE A 59 20.93 -19.86 -26.53
C PHE A 59 20.31 -18.49 -26.80
N ASP A 60 19.66 -18.36 -27.94
CA ASP A 60 18.89 -17.16 -28.31
C ASP A 60 17.44 -17.28 -27.84
N MET A 61 17.10 -16.58 -26.75
CA MET A 61 15.75 -16.61 -26.19
C MET A 61 14.79 -15.79 -27.03
N LYS A 62 13.81 -16.45 -27.63
CA LYS A 62 12.73 -15.73 -28.32
C LYS A 62 11.88 -14.97 -27.30
N ILE A 63 11.66 -13.69 -27.54
CA ILE A 63 10.75 -12.87 -26.73
C ILE A 63 9.30 -13.27 -27.03
N GLY A 64 8.48 -13.27 -25.99
CA GLY A 64 7.07 -13.63 -26.01
C GLY A 64 6.17 -12.39 -25.95
N GLY A 65 4.96 -12.55 -25.43
CA GLY A 65 3.98 -11.46 -25.38
C GLY A 65 4.31 -10.37 -24.35
N THR A 66 3.89 -9.14 -24.67
CA THR A 66 3.82 -8.01 -23.74
C THR A 66 2.41 -7.92 -23.14
N TYR A 67 2.33 -7.69 -21.82
CA TYR A 67 1.09 -7.65 -21.07
C TYR A 67 1.01 -6.37 -20.25
N SER A 68 -0.10 -5.64 -20.39
CA SER A 68 -0.38 -4.43 -19.60
C SER A 68 -1.32 -4.75 -18.42
N SER A 69 -1.14 -4.05 -17.30
CA SER A 69 -2.10 -4.07 -16.20
C SER A 69 -3.36 -3.24 -16.56
N LYS A 70 -4.24 -3.74 -17.44
CA LYS A 70 -5.52 -3.09 -17.75
C LYS A 70 -6.49 -3.22 -16.57
N GLY A 71 -7.20 -2.14 -16.23
CA GLY A 71 -8.09 -2.14 -15.08
C GLY A 71 -9.35 -1.26 -15.11
N ARG A 72 -9.62 -0.40 -16.11
CA ARG A 72 -10.84 0.44 -16.12
C ARG A 72 -11.37 0.73 -17.52
N GLU A 73 -12.69 0.82 -17.66
CA GLU A 73 -13.43 1.20 -18.89
C GLU A 73 -13.47 2.73 -19.10
N GLU A 74 -13.40 3.52 -18.03
CA GLU A 74 -13.24 4.97 -18.08
C GLU A 74 -11.83 5.36 -17.60
N ILE A 75 -11.05 5.98 -18.48
CA ILE A 75 -9.69 6.47 -18.20
C ILE A 75 -9.62 7.96 -18.52
N SER A 76 -8.96 8.73 -17.66
CA SER A 76 -8.69 10.14 -17.93
C SER A 76 -7.81 10.29 -19.19
N LYS A 77 -7.84 11.46 -19.85
CA LYS A 77 -6.97 11.73 -21.02
C LYS A 77 -5.49 11.46 -20.72
N LYS A 78 -5.04 11.76 -19.50
CA LYS A 78 -3.68 11.53 -19.04
C LYS A 78 -3.40 10.05 -18.72
N GLU A 79 -4.36 9.30 -18.18
CA GLU A 79 -4.21 7.85 -18.06
C GLU A 79 -4.17 7.18 -19.45
N ALA A 80 -4.94 7.70 -20.41
CA ALA A 80 -4.88 7.29 -21.80
C ALA A 80 -3.52 7.64 -22.41
N GLU A 81 -2.99 8.86 -22.20
CA GLU A 81 -1.63 9.23 -22.61
C GLU A 81 -0.59 8.30 -21.96
N ALA A 82 -0.65 8.07 -20.65
CA ALA A 82 0.26 7.14 -19.96
C ALA A 82 0.16 5.71 -20.47
N GLN A 83 -1.02 5.26 -20.87
CA GLN A 83 -1.20 3.96 -21.53
C GLN A 83 -0.66 3.97 -22.96
N VAL A 84 -0.82 5.06 -23.70
CA VAL A 84 -0.22 5.25 -25.02
C VAL A 84 1.31 5.32 -24.91
N LEU A 85 1.87 5.95 -23.89
CA LEU A 85 3.32 5.92 -23.62
C LEU A 85 3.83 4.51 -23.34
N LEU A 86 2.97 3.61 -22.83
CA LEU A 86 3.26 2.19 -22.72
C LEU A 86 3.04 1.40 -24.03
N THR A 87 2.10 1.83 -24.88
CA THR A 87 1.57 1.04 -26.03
C THR A 87 1.84 1.62 -27.42
N SER A 88 2.40 2.82 -27.53
CA SER A 88 2.78 3.45 -28.80
C SER A 88 3.82 2.61 -29.54
N PRO A 89 3.81 2.68 -30.88
CA PRO A 89 3.79 1.52 -31.74
C PRO A 89 5.20 0.97 -31.94
N ASP A 90 5.61 0.09 -31.05
CA ASP A 90 6.07 -1.24 -31.42
C ASP A 90 6.07 -2.06 -30.13
N SER A 91 5.27 -3.13 -30.12
CA SER A 91 5.47 -4.17 -29.11
C SER A 91 6.94 -4.58 -29.19
N PHE A 92 7.71 -4.37 -28.12
CA PHE A 92 9.14 -4.66 -28.06
C PHE A 92 9.37 -6.17 -28.14
N ASN A 93 9.23 -6.71 -29.34
CA ASN A 93 9.21 -8.13 -29.66
C ASN A 93 10.63 -8.67 -29.88
N THR A 94 11.64 -7.81 -29.93
CA THR A 94 13.04 -8.20 -30.15
C THR A 94 14.00 -7.40 -29.25
N THR A 95 15.16 -7.99 -28.94
CA THR A 95 16.29 -7.32 -28.28
C THR A 95 16.76 -6.09 -29.07
N SER A 96 16.63 -6.13 -30.40
CA SER A 96 16.95 -5.02 -31.30
C SER A 96 16.01 -3.81 -31.14
N ASP A 97 14.73 -4.02 -30.87
CA ASP A 97 13.77 -2.91 -30.72
C ASP A 97 13.94 -2.19 -29.37
N PHE A 98 14.37 -2.94 -28.34
CA PHE A 98 14.83 -2.39 -27.07
C PHE A 98 16.15 -1.63 -27.20
N GLU A 99 17.12 -2.18 -27.92
CA GLU A 99 18.39 -1.50 -28.23
C GLU A 99 18.16 -0.21 -29.01
N LYS A 100 17.24 -0.21 -29.99
CA LYS A 100 16.82 0.98 -30.73
C LYS A 100 16.19 1.99 -29.80
N TYR A 101 15.22 1.61 -28.96
CA TYR A 101 14.57 2.51 -28.00
C TYR A 101 15.57 3.14 -27.03
N VAL A 102 16.40 2.34 -26.37
CA VAL A 102 17.41 2.84 -25.42
C VAL A 102 18.46 3.72 -26.13
N SER A 103 18.90 3.36 -27.33
CA SER A 103 19.80 4.19 -28.16
C SER A 103 19.17 5.51 -28.58
N TYR A 104 17.91 5.46 -28.97
CA TYR A 104 17.12 6.57 -29.45
C TYR A 104 16.86 7.59 -28.33
N MET A 105 16.56 7.10 -27.12
CA MET A 105 16.33 7.92 -25.92
C MET A 105 17.59 8.62 -25.44
N GLY A 106 18.74 7.92 -25.49
CA GLY A 106 20.03 8.54 -25.18
C GLY A 106 20.46 9.57 -26.23
N ARG A 107 20.39 9.20 -27.53
CA ARG A 107 20.94 10.05 -28.60
C ARG A 107 20.12 11.31 -28.86
N LYS A 108 18.78 11.24 -28.76
CA LYS A 108 17.91 12.43 -28.84
C LYS A 108 18.24 13.41 -27.72
N TYR A 109 18.34 12.92 -26.49
CA TYR A 109 18.69 13.74 -25.34
C TYR A 109 20.10 14.37 -25.51
N ALA A 110 21.09 13.61 -25.97
CA ALA A 110 22.45 14.13 -26.21
C ALA A 110 22.49 15.24 -27.28
N LEU A 111 21.67 15.15 -28.32
CA LEU A 111 21.56 16.19 -29.35
C LEU A 111 20.77 17.42 -28.87
N GLU A 112 19.77 17.24 -28.00
CA GLU A 112 18.98 18.33 -27.40
C GLU A 112 19.75 19.12 -26.32
N SER A 113 20.71 18.49 -25.65
CA SER A 113 21.58 19.12 -24.65
C SER A 113 22.84 19.76 -25.24
N LYS A 114 23.15 19.41 -26.50
CA LYS A 114 24.03 20.20 -27.36
C LYS A 114 23.35 21.50 -27.71
N LYS A 115 24.18 22.47 -27.97
CA LYS A 115 23.80 23.85 -27.81
C LYS A 115 24.22 24.54 -29.16
N LYS A 116 25.17 24.03 -29.96
CA LYS A 116 25.41 24.32 -31.40
C LYS A 116 25.61 23.00 -32.17
N ILE A 117 24.61 22.64 -32.94
CA ILE A 117 24.61 21.40 -33.71
C ILE A 117 25.24 21.66 -35.10
N ASN A 118 26.13 20.78 -35.58
CA ASN A 118 26.72 20.91 -36.92
C ASN A 118 25.79 20.38 -38.03
N LYS A 119 26.09 20.65 -39.31
CA LYS A 119 25.17 20.37 -40.43
C LYS A 119 24.82 18.88 -40.58
N THR A 120 25.79 18.00 -40.40
CA THR A 120 25.64 16.53 -40.42
C THR A 120 24.91 16.00 -39.19
N GLU A 121 25.18 16.51 -38.00
CA GLU A 121 24.45 16.15 -36.76
C GLU A 121 23.02 16.70 -36.79
N LYS A 122 22.79 17.80 -37.49
CA LYS A 122 21.46 18.37 -37.74
C LYS A 122 20.69 17.54 -38.76
N GLU A 123 21.35 17.04 -39.80
CA GLU A 123 20.79 16.04 -40.72
C GLU A 123 20.49 14.71 -40.00
N GLU A 124 21.35 14.28 -39.07
CA GLU A 124 21.15 13.08 -38.25
C GLU A 124 20.01 13.26 -37.22
N MET A 125 19.92 14.41 -36.56
CA MET A 125 18.81 14.75 -35.68
C MET A 125 17.51 14.89 -36.48
N ASN A 126 17.56 15.42 -37.70
CA ASN A 126 16.42 15.46 -38.62
C ASN A 126 16.00 14.05 -39.06
N LEU A 127 16.94 13.12 -39.28
CA LEU A 127 16.64 11.71 -39.58
C LEU A 127 16.05 10.99 -38.37
N LEU A 128 16.60 11.21 -37.18
CA LEU A 128 16.06 10.72 -35.91
C LEU A 128 14.65 11.25 -35.70
N ASN A 129 14.44 12.57 -35.81
CA ASN A 129 13.13 13.22 -35.66
C ASN A 129 12.12 12.80 -36.73
N LYS A 130 12.56 12.59 -37.97
CA LYS A 130 11.72 12.00 -39.04
C LYS A 130 11.26 10.59 -38.66
N HIS A 131 12.14 9.78 -38.07
CA HIS A 131 11.78 8.44 -37.56
C HIS A 131 10.76 8.50 -36.41
N ILE A 132 10.71 9.60 -35.65
CA ILE A 132 9.71 9.88 -34.59
C ILE A 132 8.39 10.35 -35.20
N GLU A 133 8.45 11.21 -36.20
CA GLU A 133 7.28 11.75 -36.90
C GLU A 133 6.56 10.67 -37.72
N ASP A 134 7.30 9.74 -38.31
CA ASP A 134 6.73 8.52 -38.92
C ASP A 134 6.00 7.63 -37.87
N LEU A 135 6.27 7.82 -36.56
CA LEU A 135 5.64 7.13 -35.43
C LEU A 135 4.49 7.94 -34.76
N SER A 136 4.29 9.23 -35.05
CA SER A 136 3.12 10.05 -34.65
C SER A 136 3.15 11.48 -35.25
N PRO A 137 2.11 11.98 -35.97
CA PRO A 137 2.20 13.24 -36.74
C PRO A 137 1.53 14.46 -36.06
N ASN A 138 2.31 15.50 -35.68
CA ASN A 138 2.10 16.93 -36.02
C ASN A 138 2.85 17.96 -35.13
N ARG A 139 3.59 18.83 -35.85
CA ARG A 139 3.81 20.29 -35.70
C ARG A 139 4.79 20.89 -34.66
N ASN A 140 5.91 21.34 -35.24
CA ASN A 140 6.41 22.73 -35.39
C ASN A 140 7.16 23.46 -34.25
N GLU A 141 8.48 23.27 -34.29
CA GLU A 141 9.64 24.19 -34.26
C GLU A 141 9.67 25.61 -33.64
N ASN A 142 10.86 25.89 -33.08
CA ASN A 142 11.65 27.14 -32.90
C ASN A 142 11.76 27.61 -31.42
N ASN A 143 12.91 27.75 -30.74
CA ASN A 143 14.26 28.17 -31.16
C ASN A 143 15.36 27.98 -30.05
N TRP A 144 16.43 27.25 -30.39
CA TRP A 144 17.90 27.28 -30.10
C TRP A 144 18.60 28.03 -28.93
N GLY A 145 19.60 27.34 -28.29
CA GLY A 145 21.03 27.76 -28.38
C GLY A 145 22.03 27.70 -27.17
N LEU A 146 23.13 26.93 -27.35
CA LEU A 146 24.62 27.19 -27.22
C LEU A 146 25.58 27.02 -25.97
N GLU A 147 26.79 26.35 -26.00
CA GLU A 147 27.31 24.91 -26.00
C GLU A 147 28.55 24.78 -25.11
N LYS A 148 28.90 23.59 -24.60
CA LYS A 148 30.31 23.14 -24.42
C LYS A 148 30.47 21.69 -23.92
N GLU A 149 31.46 21.02 -24.54
CA GLU A 149 32.12 19.73 -24.28
C GLU A 149 31.91 19.08 -22.91
N VAL A 150 31.23 17.94 -22.88
CA VAL A 150 31.20 16.99 -21.76
C VAL A 150 31.15 15.58 -22.38
N LYS A 151 31.79 14.57 -21.77
CA LYS A 151 31.46 13.14 -22.04
C LYS A 151 29.94 13.09 -22.22
N GLU A 152 29.38 12.68 -23.37
CA GLU A 152 27.95 12.87 -23.65
C GLU A 152 27.13 12.13 -22.57
N ILE A 153 26.82 12.89 -21.53
CA ILE A 153 25.89 12.55 -20.48
C ILE A 153 24.57 12.40 -21.22
N LEU A 154 23.73 11.52 -20.73
CA LEU A 154 22.34 11.39 -21.11
C LEU A 154 21.53 12.04 -19.99
N PRO A 155 21.28 13.36 -20.04
CA PRO A 155 20.57 13.96 -18.92
C PRO A 155 19.13 13.43 -18.82
N GLY A 156 18.52 13.59 -17.66
CA GLY A 156 17.27 12.89 -17.32
C GLY A 156 17.36 11.36 -17.20
N VAL A 157 18.47 10.71 -17.60
CA VAL A 157 18.68 9.26 -17.46
C VAL A 157 19.50 8.94 -16.22
N PHE A 158 18.99 8.01 -15.41
CA PHE A 158 19.64 7.54 -14.19
C PHE A 158 19.37 6.05 -14.00
N SER A 159 20.13 5.42 -13.10
CA SER A 159 19.96 4.01 -12.77
C SER A 159 20.05 3.79 -11.28
N LYS A 160 19.83 2.54 -10.88
CA LYS A 160 20.07 2.06 -9.52
C LYS A 160 21.38 2.58 -8.89
N ASN A 161 22.46 2.60 -9.67
CA ASN A 161 23.81 2.86 -9.14
C ASN A 161 24.40 4.21 -9.58
N LYS A 162 23.76 4.90 -10.53
CA LYS A 162 24.32 6.10 -11.16
C LYS A 162 23.24 7.15 -11.34
N ASN A 163 23.45 8.32 -10.75
CA ASN A 163 22.56 9.47 -10.91
C ASN A 163 22.69 10.14 -12.29
N VAL A 164 23.76 9.83 -13.01
CA VAL A 164 24.10 10.38 -14.32
C VAL A 164 24.60 9.21 -15.17
N ILE A 165 23.97 9.01 -16.34
CA ILE A 165 24.35 7.96 -17.28
C ILE A 165 25.08 8.60 -18.45
N THR A 166 26.18 8.00 -18.89
CA THR A 166 26.89 8.34 -20.13
C THR A 166 26.51 7.38 -21.24
N GLN A 167 26.88 7.69 -22.49
CA GLN A 167 26.68 6.78 -23.62
C GLN A 167 27.35 5.41 -23.43
N ASN A 168 28.49 5.34 -22.74
CA ASN A 168 29.16 4.07 -22.42
C ASN A 168 28.35 3.25 -21.40
N ASP A 169 27.88 3.91 -20.33
CA ASP A 169 27.02 3.28 -19.33
C ASP A 169 25.74 2.72 -19.96
N LEU A 170 25.17 3.45 -20.93
CA LEU A 170 24.01 2.99 -21.68
C LEU A 170 24.28 1.69 -22.44
N THR A 171 25.48 1.54 -23.00
CA THR A 171 25.89 0.33 -23.72
C THR A 171 26.03 -0.84 -22.75
N GLU A 172 26.63 -0.63 -21.58
CA GLU A 172 26.69 -1.64 -20.51
C GLU A 172 25.30 -2.07 -20.04
N ILE A 173 24.36 -1.11 -19.90
CA ILE A 173 22.98 -1.38 -19.52
C ILE A 173 22.28 -2.25 -20.56
N LYS A 174 22.48 -1.96 -21.86
CA LYS A 174 21.90 -2.78 -22.95
C LYS A 174 22.40 -4.21 -22.89
N GLU A 175 23.71 -4.41 -22.75
CA GLU A 175 24.28 -5.76 -22.64
C GLU A 175 23.73 -6.51 -21.43
N LEU A 176 23.60 -5.84 -20.28
CA LEU A 176 23.06 -6.45 -19.07
C LEU A 176 21.61 -6.90 -19.28
N VAL A 177 20.76 -6.02 -19.83
CA VAL A 177 19.35 -6.33 -20.06
C VAL A 177 19.20 -7.43 -21.12
N GLY A 178 19.95 -7.36 -22.22
CA GLY A 178 19.95 -8.39 -23.26
C GLY A 178 20.37 -9.77 -22.72
N LYS A 179 21.44 -9.83 -21.93
CA LYS A 179 21.87 -11.07 -21.24
C LYS A 179 20.79 -11.61 -20.30
N ALA A 180 20.11 -10.74 -19.57
CA ALA A 180 19.03 -11.13 -18.65
C ALA A 180 17.81 -11.69 -19.41
N GLN A 181 17.42 -11.03 -20.52
CA GLN A 181 16.33 -11.51 -21.38
C GLN A 181 16.67 -12.84 -22.04
N ASN A 182 17.92 -13.04 -22.50
CA ASN A 182 18.40 -14.32 -23.02
C ASN A 182 18.35 -15.44 -21.99
N LYS A 183 18.50 -15.11 -20.70
CA LYS A 183 18.31 -16.04 -19.58
C LYS A 183 16.83 -16.23 -19.19
N GLY A 184 15.91 -15.67 -19.97
CA GLY A 184 14.48 -15.79 -19.80
C GLY A 184 13.90 -14.92 -18.69
N SER A 185 14.60 -13.88 -18.23
CA SER A 185 14.07 -12.95 -17.22
C SER A 185 12.91 -12.12 -17.75
N VAL A 186 11.97 -11.81 -16.86
CA VAL A 186 10.86 -10.91 -17.16
C VAL A 186 11.38 -9.48 -17.20
N TYR A 187 11.04 -8.76 -18.25
CA TYR A 187 11.32 -7.33 -18.35
C TYR A 187 10.07 -6.54 -17.96
N TYR A 188 10.25 -5.57 -17.07
CA TYR A 188 9.19 -4.71 -16.58
C TYR A 188 9.40 -3.28 -17.05
N GLN A 189 8.33 -2.68 -17.55
CA GLN A 189 8.31 -1.27 -17.94
C GLN A 189 7.25 -0.56 -17.12
N ASP A 190 7.66 0.40 -16.30
CA ASP A 190 6.76 1.24 -15.51
C ASP A 190 6.84 2.68 -16.01
N VAL A 191 5.69 3.36 -16.06
CA VAL A 191 5.62 4.78 -16.39
C VAL A 191 4.97 5.52 -15.24
N VAL A 192 5.66 6.53 -14.73
CA VAL A 192 5.10 7.50 -13.78
C VAL A 192 4.81 8.80 -14.52
N SER A 193 3.55 9.17 -14.65
CA SER A 193 3.11 10.40 -15.32
C SER A 193 2.56 11.42 -14.33
N PHE A 194 2.97 12.67 -14.50
CA PHE A 194 2.64 13.77 -13.60
C PHE A 194 1.63 14.74 -14.20
N ASP A 195 0.79 15.29 -13.34
CA ASP A 195 -0.08 16.40 -13.70
C ASP A 195 0.76 17.67 -13.53
N THR A 196 0.84 18.49 -14.57
CA THR A 196 1.74 19.65 -14.56
C THR A 196 1.34 20.63 -13.45
N ASP A 197 0.05 20.86 -13.26
CA ASP A 197 -0.47 21.71 -12.17
C ASP A 197 -0.11 21.16 -10.79
N PHE A 198 -0.16 19.83 -10.62
CA PHE A 198 0.32 19.17 -9.41
C PHE A 198 1.82 19.45 -9.17
N LEU A 199 2.68 19.29 -10.17
CA LEU A 199 4.11 19.58 -10.02
C LEU A 199 4.36 21.04 -9.63
N ILE A 200 3.65 21.98 -10.25
CA ILE A 200 3.73 23.41 -9.94
C ILE A 200 3.29 23.67 -8.49
N LYS A 201 2.13 23.12 -8.11
CA LYS A 201 1.57 23.29 -6.76
C LYS A 201 2.49 22.72 -5.68
N GLN A 202 3.18 21.62 -5.95
CA GLN A 202 4.15 21.00 -5.04
C GLN A 202 5.55 21.61 -5.13
N LYS A 203 5.74 22.67 -5.94
CA LYS A 203 7.03 23.32 -6.19
C LYS A 203 8.11 22.36 -6.68
N LEU A 204 7.69 21.35 -7.44
CA LEU A 204 8.57 20.40 -8.12
C LEU A 204 8.91 20.88 -9.53
N TYR A 205 8.08 21.74 -10.13
CA TYR A 205 8.29 22.33 -11.44
C TYR A 205 8.02 23.84 -11.40
N ASP A 206 8.94 24.63 -11.92
CA ASP A 206 8.76 26.07 -12.14
C ASP A 206 8.58 26.34 -13.65
N PRO A 207 7.37 26.71 -14.10
CA PRO A 207 7.09 26.95 -15.51
C PRO A 207 7.75 28.23 -16.03
N LYS A 208 8.17 29.16 -15.16
CA LYS A 208 8.83 30.40 -15.58
C LYS A 208 10.29 30.16 -15.98
N THR A 209 10.94 29.23 -15.30
CA THR A 209 12.35 28.89 -15.49
C THR A 209 12.56 27.54 -16.17
N ASP A 210 11.46 26.84 -16.51
CA ASP A 210 11.42 25.46 -17.00
C ASP A 210 12.25 24.48 -16.15
N THR A 211 12.33 24.76 -14.84
CA THR A 211 13.18 24.01 -13.92
C THR A 211 12.37 22.95 -13.18
N LEU A 212 12.78 21.69 -13.32
CA LEU A 212 12.24 20.55 -12.60
C LEU A 212 13.20 20.13 -11.49
N ASP A 213 12.68 19.85 -10.30
CA ASP A 213 13.47 19.28 -9.20
C ASP A 213 13.74 17.80 -9.44
N GLU A 214 14.67 17.53 -10.36
CA GLU A 214 15.08 16.17 -10.71
C GLU A 214 15.71 15.42 -9.54
N ASN A 215 16.30 16.11 -8.57
CA ASN A 215 16.91 15.47 -7.41
C ASN A 215 15.85 14.83 -6.50
N ARG A 216 14.76 15.55 -6.19
CA ARG A 216 13.63 14.97 -5.46
C ARG A 216 12.97 13.84 -6.22
N ILE A 217 12.82 13.99 -7.54
CA ILE A 217 12.27 12.94 -8.41
C ILE A 217 13.16 11.69 -8.41
N ARG A 218 14.48 11.83 -8.54
CA ARG A 218 15.43 10.71 -8.49
C ARG A 218 15.41 10.02 -7.12
N ASN A 219 15.35 10.79 -6.02
CA ASN A 219 15.25 10.21 -4.68
C ASN A 219 13.93 9.43 -4.49
N ALA A 220 12.81 9.99 -4.95
CA ALA A 220 11.52 9.30 -4.92
C ALA A 220 11.54 8.03 -5.78
N SER A 221 12.18 8.09 -6.95
CA SER A 221 12.38 6.96 -7.85
C SER A 221 13.19 5.85 -7.17
N GLN A 222 14.32 6.17 -6.53
CA GLN A 222 15.13 5.20 -5.78
C GLN A 222 14.29 4.49 -4.70
N LYS A 223 13.60 5.25 -3.84
CA LYS A 223 12.73 4.69 -2.79
C LYS A 223 11.60 3.81 -3.36
N MET A 224 11.01 4.21 -4.48
CA MET A 224 10.00 3.40 -5.17
C MET A 224 10.56 2.06 -5.65
N MET A 225 11.76 2.07 -6.23
CA MET A 225 12.39 0.86 -6.76
C MET A 225 12.93 -0.05 -5.65
N GLU A 226 13.43 0.51 -4.54
CA GLU A 226 13.74 -0.23 -3.32
C GLU A 226 12.50 -0.93 -2.75
N GLN A 227 11.36 -0.23 -2.73
CA GLN A 227 10.09 -0.80 -2.29
C GLN A 227 9.62 -1.93 -3.23
N LEU A 228 9.78 -1.77 -4.55
CA LEU A 228 9.53 -2.85 -5.52
C LEU A 228 10.39 -4.08 -5.21
N PHE A 229 11.69 -3.89 -4.98
CA PHE A 229 12.62 -5.00 -4.74
C PHE A 229 12.26 -5.73 -3.44
N LYS A 230 11.89 -5.00 -2.40
CA LYS A 230 11.41 -5.56 -1.14
C LYS A 230 10.13 -6.38 -1.31
N ASP A 231 9.12 -5.84 -2.00
CA ASP A 231 7.80 -6.50 -2.11
C ASP A 231 7.81 -7.73 -3.04
N GLU A 232 8.64 -7.71 -4.07
CA GLU A 232 8.83 -8.82 -5.01
C GLU A 232 10.00 -9.74 -4.62
N GLN A 233 10.69 -9.46 -3.50
CA GLN A 233 11.82 -10.23 -2.97
C GLN A 233 12.99 -10.37 -3.96
N ILE A 234 13.28 -9.30 -4.68
CA ILE A 234 14.39 -9.23 -5.63
C ILE A 234 15.67 -8.91 -4.85
N GLU A 235 16.67 -9.79 -4.94
CA GLU A 235 17.98 -9.54 -4.32
C GLU A 235 18.69 -8.37 -4.98
N GLU A 236 19.35 -7.54 -4.17
CA GLU A 236 20.08 -6.35 -4.66
C GLU A 236 21.16 -6.70 -5.68
N SER A 237 21.80 -7.86 -5.56
CA SER A 237 22.81 -8.34 -6.52
C SER A 237 22.20 -8.78 -7.86
N ASN A 238 20.95 -9.26 -7.84
CA ASN A 238 20.24 -9.82 -8.99
C ASN A 238 19.40 -8.77 -9.74
N GLY A 239 18.76 -7.84 -9.02
CA GLY A 239 17.89 -6.83 -9.61
C GLY A 239 18.64 -5.63 -10.17
N PHE A 240 18.26 -5.21 -11.38
CA PHE A 240 18.74 -3.99 -12.04
C PHE A 240 17.57 -3.15 -12.53
N TRP A 241 17.69 -1.83 -12.41
CA TRP A 241 16.75 -0.89 -13.00
C TRP A 241 17.43 0.39 -13.49
N PHE A 242 16.81 0.99 -14.49
CA PHE A 242 17.16 2.32 -15.00
C PHE A 242 15.89 3.11 -15.29
N ALA A 243 16.03 4.43 -15.36
CA ALA A 243 14.92 5.34 -15.57
C ALA A 243 15.32 6.53 -16.44
N SER A 244 14.33 7.11 -17.13
CA SER A 244 14.51 8.30 -17.95
C SER A 244 13.33 9.25 -17.77
N ILE A 245 13.64 10.54 -17.52
CA ILE A 245 12.67 11.61 -17.38
C ILE A 245 12.43 12.26 -18.73
N HIS A 246 11.16 12.36 -19.12
CA HIS A 246 10.70 12.94 -20.38
C HIS A 246 9.84 14.17 -20.14
N ARG A 247 10.05 15.17 -20.99
CA ARG A 247 9.32 16.44 -21.01
C ARG A 247 8.77 16.79 -22.40
N ASN A 248 8.84 15.83 -23.33
CA ASN A 248 8.58 16.01 -24.75
C ASN A 248 7.16 15.57 -25.17
N THR A 249 6.25 15.47 -24.21
CA THR A 249 4.81 15.23 -24.41
C THR A 249 4.01 16.23 -23.56
N ASP A 250 2.68 16.13 -23.62
CA ASP A 250 1.78 17.02 -22.87
C ASP A 250 2.04 16.99 -21.35
N HIS A 251 2.52 15.87 -20.84
CA HIS A 251 2.83 15.67 -19.43
C HIS A 251 4.25 15.14 -19.18
N ILE A 252 4.92 15.72 -18.19
CA ILE A 252 6.20 15.21 -17.69
C ILE A 252 5.98 13.78 -17.16
N HIS A 253 6.84 12.87 -17.56
CA HIS A 253 6.74 11.47 -17.18
C HIS A 253 8.10 10.80 -17.06
N ILE A 254 8.14 9.65 -16.40
CA ILE A 254 9.36 8.88 -16.15
C ILE A 254 9.12 7.46 -16.61
N HIS A 255 9.97 6.98 -17.50
CA HIS A 255 10.04 5.56 -17.87
C HIS A 255 10.99 4.84 -16.93
N PHE A 256 10.63 3.64 -16.50
CA PHE A 256 11.47 2.75 -15.73
C PHE A 256 11.57 1.41 -16.45
N GLY A 257 12.79 0.91 -16.59
CA GLY A 257 13.08 -0.46 -17.02
C GLY A 257 13.60 -1.27 -15.85
N THR A 258 13.00 -2.41 -15.54
CA THR A 258 13.45 -3.30 -14.45
C THR A 258 13.60 -4.73 -14.94
N VAL A 259 14.70 -5.37 -14.52
CA VAL A 259 15.00 -6.76 -14.87
C VAL A 259 15.75 -7.45 -13.73
N GLU A 260 15.57 -8.76 -13.62
CA GLU A 260 16.45 -9.63 -12.83
C GLU A 260 17.54 -10.20 -13.75
N LYS A 261 18.83 -10.10 -13.38
CA LYS A 261 19.94 -10.65 -14.18
C LYS A 261 19.78 -12.15 -14.44
N GLU A 262 19.24 -12.86 -13.46
CA GLU A 262 18.80 -14.25 -13.56
C GLU A 262 17.35 -14.37 -13.14
N ASN A 263 16.57 -15.12 -13.91
CA ASN A 263 15.16 -15.28 -13.61
C ASN A 263 14.93 -16.12 -12.34
N ARG A 264 14.38 -15.51 -11.30
CA ARG A 264 13.97 -16.19 -10.06
C ARG A 264 12.47 -16.14 -9.82
N ARG A 265 11.70 -15.71 -10.82
CA ARG A 265 10.23 -15.68 -10.75
C ARG A 265 9.69 -17.10 -10.68
N LYS A 266 8.59 -17.26 -9.94
CA LYS A 266 7.86 -18.54 -9.92
C LYS A 266 7.43 -18.90 -11.34
N LEU A 267 7.63 -20.16 -11.71
CA LEU A 267 7.17 -20.69 -12.99
C LEU A 267 5.66 -20.96 -12.93
N VAL A 268 4.99 -20.75 -14.06
CA VAL A 268 3.62 -21.20 -14.30
C VAL A 268 3.62 -22.08 -15.55
N THR A 269 2.73 -23.07 -15.55
CA THR A 269 2.54 -23.98 -16.68
C THR A 269 1.41 -23.47 -17.55
N LYS A 270 1.59 -23.54 -18.87
CA LYS A 270 0.59 -23.14 -19.85
C LYS A 270 0.44 -24.24 -20.89
N ASP A 271 -0.79 -24.73 -21.05
CA ASP A 271 -1.12 -25.73 -22.05
C ASP A 271 -1.53 -25.03 -23.35
N VAL A 272 -0.80 -25.32 -24.43
CA VAL A 272 -1.07 -24.81 -25.78
C VAL A 272 -1.05 -26.00 -26.73
N ASP A 273 -2.14 -26.23 -27.45
CA ASP A 273 -2.28 -27.32 -28.43
C ASP A 273 -1.92 -28.71 -27.89
N GLY A 274 -2.31 -29.00 -26.64
CA GLY A 274 -2.05 -30.28 -25.97
C GLY A 274 -0.61 -30.49 -25.48
N LYS A 275 0.24 -29.46 -25.54
CA LYS A 275 1.61 -29.46 -24.99
C LYS A 275 1.72 -28.48 -23.82
N THR A 276 2.35 -28.94 -22.74
CA THR A 276 2.63 -28.11 -21.56
C THR A 276 3.95 -27.37 -21.73
N TYR A 277 3.92 -26.05 -21.56
CA TYR A 277 5.09 -25.18 -21.58
C TYR A 277 5.27 -24.47 -20.24
N TYR A 278 6.51 -24.11 -19.92
CA TYR A 278 6.83 -23.24 -18.79
C TYR A 278 6.88 -21.78 -19.24
N GLU A 279 6.40 -20.88 -18.38
CA GLU A 279 6.65 -19.45 -18.49
C GLU A 279 6.88 -18.84 -17.10
N PRO A 280 7.70 -17.79 -16.97
CA PRO A 280 7.85 -17.12 -15.69
C PRO A 280 6.63 -16.26 -15.38
N LYS A 281 6.26 -16.22 -14.10
CA LYS A 281 5.18 -15.36 -13.63
C LYS A 281 5.57 -13.89 -13.76
N GLY A 282 5.07 -13.25 -14.83
CA GLY A 282 5.28 -11.83 -15.09
C GLY A 282 4.41 -10.92 -14.23
N LYS A 283 3.12 -11.22 -14.02
CA LYS A 283 2.23 -10.30 -13.27
C LYS A 283 2.69 -10.08 -11.82
N ARG A 284 3.02 -8.83 -11.48
CA ARG A 284 3.29 -8.35 -10.11
C ARG A 284 2.01 -8.28 -9.28
N LYS A 285 2.12 -8.29 -7.95
CA LYS A 285 0.95 -8.14 -7.07
C LYS A 285 0.42 -6.71 -7.16
N GLN A 286 -0.90 -6.52 -7.06
CA GLN A 286 -1.48 -5.17 -7.01
C GLN A 286 -0.98 -4.37 -5.80
N SER A 287 -0.75 -5.04 -4.66
CA SER A 287 -0.17 -4.41 -3.48
C SER A 287 1.23 -3.84 -3.76
N THR A 288 2.04 -4.50 -4.58
CA THR A 288 3.36 -4.01 -5.00
C THR A 288 3.23 -2.69 -5.76
N LEU A 289 2.33 -2.63 -6.75
CA LEU A 289 2.09 -1.40 -7.52
C LEU A 289 1.53 -0.27 -6.65
N ASP A 290 0.61 -0.60 -5.73
CA ASP A 290 0.08 0.36 -4.76
C ASP A 290 1.18 0.93 -3.84
N HIS A 291 2.06 0.07 -3.33
CA HIS A 291 3.18 0.47 -2.47
C HIS A 291 4.22 1.27 -3.25
N MET A 292 4.55 0.90 -4.49
CA MET A 292 5.40 1.70 -5.37
C MET A 292 4.84 3.12 -5.51
N LYS A 293 3.56 3.25 -5.92
CA LYS A 293 2.91 4.55 -6.10
C LYS A 293 2.90 5.37 -4.81
N THR A 294 2.59 4.74 -3.68
CA THR A 294 2.51 5.41 -2.36
C THR A 294 3.89 5.86 -1.88
N THR A 295 4.90 5.00 -1.96
CA THR A 295 6.29 5.32 -1.56
C THR A 295 6.86 6.43 -2.43
N PHE A 296 6.64 6.37 -3.74
CA PHE A 296 7.05 7.41 -4.66
C PHE A 296 6.43 8.77 -4.30
N ALA A 297 5.12 8.80 -4.10
CA ALA A 297 4.41 10.04 -3.82
C ALA A 297 4.75 10.64 -2.43
N ASN A 298 4.92 9.80 -1.41
CA ASN A 298 5.34 10.24 -0.08
C ASN A 298 6.80 10.76 -0.06
N ALA A 299 7.65 10.22 -0.93
CA ALA A 299 9.00 10.75 -1.09
C ALA A 299 9.02 12.08 -1.84
N LEU A 300 8.02 12.33 -2.70
CA LEU A 300 7.87 13.59 -3.42
C LEU A 300 7.22 14.68 -2.58
N VAL A 301 6.20 14.38 -1.78
CA VAL A 301 5.47 15.39 -1.02
C VAL A 301 5.57 15.11 0.47
N ASP A 302 6.16 16.04 1.20
CA ASP A 302 6.22 15.96 2.66
C ASP A 302 4.85 16.29 3.26
N ARG A 303 4.27 15.30 3.96
CA ARG A 303 3.00 15.40 4.71
C ARG A 303 3.20 15.11 6.20
N THR A 304 4.46 15.13 6.66
CA THR A 304 4.82 14.72 8.02
C THR A 304 4.11 15.55 9.07
N SER A 305 3.99 16.87 8.85
CA SER A 305 3.27 17.78 9.76
C SER A 305 1.80 17.39 9.91
N GLU A 306 1.07 17.25 8.80
CA GLU A 306 -0.37 16.96 8.81
C GLU A 306 -0.67 15.58 9.38
N LEU A 307 0.11 14.56 8.99
CA LEU A 307 -0.04 13.21 9.51
C LEU A 307 0.30 13.13 11.01
N SER A 308 1.29 13.90 11.46
CA SER A 308 1.63 13.99 12.88
C SER A 308 0.51 14.66 13.69
N ARG A 309 -0.11 15.74 13.16
CA ARG A 309 -1.24 16.38 13.83
C ARG A 309 -2.44 15.43 13.95
N ILE A 310 -2.77 14.69 12.88
CA ILE A 310 -3.83 13.66 12.91
C ILE A 310 -3.53 12.60 13.97
N SER A 311 -2.27 12.15 14.06
CA SER A 311 -1.86 11.15 15.06
C SER A 311 -1.95 11.69 16.50
N ASN A 312 -1.54 12.93 16.74
CA ASN A 312 -1.60 13.57 18.05
C ASN A 312 -3.05 13.78 18.51
N LEU A 313 -3.90 14.35 17.65
CA LEU A 313 -5.34 14.49 17.91
C LEU A 313 -5.97 13.15 18.28
N ARG A 314 -5.63 12.08 17.56
CA ARG A 314 -6.10 10.73 17.89
C ARG A 314 -5.68 10.24 19.26
N ASN A 315 -4.47 10.53 19.70
CA ASN A 315 -4.00 10.12 21.03
C ASN A 315 -4.66 10.95 22.14
N GLU A 316 -4.83 12.26 21.92
CA GLU A 316 -5.52 13.20 22.82
C GLU A 316 -6.99 12.77 23.01
N LEU A 317 -7.72 12.52 21.92
CA LEU A 317 -9.13 12.13 21.94
C LEU A 317 -9.41 10.83 22.72
N VAL A 318 -8.44 9.91 22.76
CA VAL A 318 -8.56 8.67 23.55
C VAL A 318 -8.53 8.94 25.06
N GLN A 319 -7.89 10.02 25.51
CA GLN A 319 -7.96 10.47 26.90
C GLN A 319 -9.21 11.29 27.15
N GLU A 320 -9.51 12.22 26.24
CA GLU A 320 -10.64 13.15 26.33
C GLU A 320 -11.98 12.44 26.52
N ILE A 321 -12.22 11.37 25.76
CA ILE A 321 -13.44 10.56 25.89
C ILE A 321 -13.66 10.03 27.32
N LYS A 322 -12.60 9.79 28.09
CA LYS A 322 -12.73 9.33 29.49
C LYS A 322 -13.20 10.45 30.39
N GLU A 323 -12.67 11.65 30.18
CA GLU A 323 -12.97 12.85 30.97
C GLU A 323 -14.39 13.32 30.67
N GLU A 324 -14.76 13.42 29.39
CA GLU A 324 -16.12 13.75 28.97
C GLU A 324 -17.13 12.69 29.41
N PHE A 325 -16.77 11.41 29.39
CA PHE A 325 -17.63 10.36 29.93
C PHE A 325 -17.85 10.46 31.45
N GLN A 326 -16.87 10.98 32.19
CA GLN A 326 -17.05 11.24 33.62
C GLN A 326 -17.98 12.43 33.85
N GLN A 327 -17.79 13.51 33.10
CA GLN A 327 -18.61 14.73 33.21
C GLN A 327 -20.05 14.55 32.70
N SER A 328 -20.27 13.79 31.62
CA SER A 328 -21.61 13.52 31.07
C SER A 328 -22.52 12.78 32.05
N LYS A 329 -21.97 11.89 32.89
CA LYS A 329 -22.72 11.27 33.99
C LYS A 329 -23.29 12.28 34.98
N GLU A 330 -22.59 13.38 35.20
CA GLU A 330 -23.04 14.45 36.09
C GLU A 330 -24.17 15.27 35.44
N LYS A 331 -24.16 15.38 34.10
CA LYS A 331 -25.12 16.17 33.31
C LYS A 331 -26.43 15.43 32.95
N LYS A 332 -26.61 14.17 33.36
CA LYS A 332 -27.86 13.38 33.27
C LYS A 332 -28.68 13.59 31.97
N GLN A 333 -28.09 13.33 30.79
CA GLN A 333 -28.88 13.24 29.57
C GLN A 333 -29.53 11.84 29.45
N ASN A 334 -30.84 11.79 29.24
CA ASN A 334 -31.60 10.53 29.21
C ASN A 334 -31.10 9.55 28.13
N ARG A 335 -30.64 10.04 26.97
CA ARG A 335 -30.21 9.17 25.85
C ARG A 335 -28.87 8.47 26.09
N GLU A 336 -27.88 9.16 26.66
CA GLU A 336 -26.57 8.58 26.96
C GLU A 336 -26.66 7.48 28.01
N VAL A 337 -27.54 7.67 29.01
CA VAL A 337 -27.82 6.69 30.06
C VAL A 337 -28.49 5.44 29.48
N VAL A 338 -29.48 5.61 28.59
CA VAL A 338 -30.14 4.49 27.90
C VAL A 338 -29.13 3.70 27.06
N LEU A 339 -28.33 4.38 26.24
CA LEU A 339 -27.31 3.73 25.42
C LEU A 339 -26.27 2.99 26.27
N LEU A 340 -25.85 3.56 27.40
CA LEU A 340 -24.93 2.91 28.31
C LEU A 340 -25.52 1.60 28.87
N GLN A 341 -26.79 1.61 29.28
CA GLN A 341 -27.47 0.41 29.77
C GLN A 341 -27.55 -0.66 28.67
N GLU A 342 -27.95 -0.26 27.47
CA GLU A 342 -28.05 -1.16 26.33
C GLU A 342 -26.69 -1.75 25.91
N ILE A 343 -25.60 -0.97 26.05
CA ILE A 343 -24.24 -1.47 25.85
C ILE A 343 -23.96 -2.54 26.90
N TYR A 344 -24.19 -2.26 28.18
CA TYR A 344 -23.97 -3.22 29.27
C TYR A 344 -24.72 -4.54 29.06
N ASP A 345 -26.00 -4.47 28.68
CA ASP A 345 -26.82 -5.64 28.41
C ASP A 345 -26.30 -6.48 27.23
N GLY A 346 -25.67 -5.81 26.26
CA GLY A 346 -25.05 -6.44 25.09
C GLY A 346 -23.60 -6.87 25.27
N LEU A 347 -22.97 -6.67 26.44
CA LEU A 347 -21.57 -7.06 26.66
C LEU A 347 -21.43 -8.58 26.83
N PRO A 348 -20.32 -9.17 26.35
CA PRO A 348 -20.03 -10.59 26.60
C PRO A 348 -19.93 -10.89 28.10
N SER A 349 -20.37 -12.07 28.54
CA SER A 349 -20.34 -12.44 29.97
C SER A 349 -18.93 -12.42 30.58
N ASN A 350 -17.90 -12.67 29.77
CA ASN A 350 -16.51 -12.63 30.22
C ASN A 350 -15.89 -11.24 29.96
N LYS A 351 -15.47 -10.56 31.04
CA LYS A 351 -14.79 -9.26 30.98
C LYS A 351 -13.53 -9.24 30.12
N LYS A 352 -12.83 -10.37 29.94
CA LYS A 352 -11.69 -10.47 29.02
C LYS A 352 -12.11 -10.15 27.58
N ASP A 353 -13.34 -10.46 27.22
CA ASP A 353 -13.89 -10.24 25.89
C ASP A 353 -14.50 -8.83 25.71
N TRP A 354 -14.48 -7.97 26.74
CA TRP A 354 -14.91 -6.56 26.65
C TRP A 354 -13.86 -5.72 25.95
N THR A 355 -13.64 -6.01 24.68
CA THR A 355 -12.78 -5.24 23.78
C THR A 355 -13.56 -5.05 22.49
N TYR A 356 -13.46 -3.88 21.88
CA TYR A 356 -14.22 -3.54 20.68
C TYR A 356 -13.97 -4.57 19.56
N GLY A 357 -12.72 -5.00 19.40
CA GLY A 357 -12.30 -5.98 18.39
C GLY A 357 -12.56 -7.44 18.74
N SER A 358 -13.12 -7.78 19.91
CA SER A 358 -13.37 -9.17 20.28
C SER A 358 -14.37 -9.82 19.33
N LYS A 359 -14.10 -11.06 18.88
CA LYS A 359 -15.05 -11.85 18.08
C LYS A 359 -16.38 -12.09 18.80
N LYS A 360 -16.36 -12.11 20.14
CA LYS A 360 -17.56 -12.33 20.97
C LYS A 360 -18.37 -11.05 21.21
N MET A 361 -17.83 -9.88 20.87
CA MET A 361 -18.57 -8.62 20.95
C MET A 361 -19.66 -8.62 19.86
N PRO A 362 -20.96 -8.53 20.22
CA PRO A 362 -22.03 -8.45 19.22
C PRO A 362 -21.90 -7.20 18.36
N LYS A 363 -22.30 -7.30 17.08
CA LYS A 363 -22.25 -6.17 16.14
C LYS A 363 -23.13 -5.00 16.61
N GLU A 364 -24.32 -5.31 17.12
CA GLU A 364 -25.25 -4.31 17.67
C GLU A 364 -24.63 -3.55 18.85
N THR A 365 -23.96 -4.25 19.77
CA THR A 365 -23.25 -3.63 20.89
C THR A 365 -22.14 -2.70 20.40
N ARG A 366 -21.39 -3.06 19.34
CA ARG A 366 -20.39 -2.16 18.74
C ARG A 366 -21.03 -0.89 18.18
N ASN A 367 -22.14 -1.01 17.46
CA ASN A 367 -22.85 0.13 16.90
C ASN A 367 -23.31 1.09 18.02
N LYS A 368 -23.79 0.57 19.15
CA LYS A 368 -24.19 1.39 20.30
C LYS A 368 -23.00 2.07 20.98
N ILE A 369 -21.85 1.39 21.05
CA ILE A 369 -20.59 1.99 21.53
C ILE A 369 -20.19 3.15 20.62
N ASP A 370 -20.27 2.97 19.30
CA ASP A 370 -19.94 4.02 18.32
C ASP A 370 -20.91 5.20 18.43
N GLU A 371 -22.21 4.94 18.62
CA GLU A 371 -23.22 5.97 18.87
C GLU A 371 -22.95 6.74 20.16
N LEU A 372 -22.72 6.06 21.28
CA LEU A 372 -22.47 6.69 22.56
C LEU A 372 -21.18 7.53 22.53
N THR A 373 -20.09 6.98 21.99
CA THR A 373 -18.83 7.74 21.87
C THR A 373 -18.97 8.91 20.90
N GLY A 374 -19.75 8.77 19.84
CA GLY A 374 -20.07 9.87 18.92
C GLY A 374 -20.91 10.99 19.57
N LEU A 375 -21.83 10.64 20.48
CA LEU A 375 -22.65 11.62 21.21
C LEU A 375 -21.83 12.39 22.24
N ILE A 376 -21.02 11.69 23.05
CA ILE A 376 -20.15 12.30 24.06
C ILE A 376 -19.23 13.33 23.39
N MET A 377 -18.57 12.92 22.30
CA MET A 377 -17.60 13.77 21.60
C MET A 377 -18.25 14.76 20.61
N LYS A 378 -19.58 14.84 20.53
CA LYS A 378 -20.26 15.59 19.46
C LYS A 378 -19.83 17.05 19.42
N ASP A 379 -19.78 17.68 20.58
CA ASP A 379 -19.44 19.10 20.76
C ASP A 379 -17.96 19.29 21.16
N ASN A 380 -17.17 18.21 21.16
CA ASN A 380 -15.75 18.26 21.51
C ASN A 380 -14.94 18.97 20.39
N PRO A 381 -14.20 20.04 20.71
CA PRO A 381 -13.45 20.80 19.72
C PRO A 381 -12.31 20.00 19.06
N LEU A 382 -11.63 19.13 19.80
CA LEU A 382 -10.56 18.27 19.26
C LEU A 382 -11.12 17.23 18.29
N PHE A 383 -12.34 16.72 18.53
CA PHE A 383 -12.96 15.74 17.65
C PHE A 383 -13.40 16.38 16.34
N LYS A 384 -13.88 17.63 16.39
CA LYS A 384 -14.15 18.43 15.21
C LYS A 384 -12.87 18.69 14.40
N GLU A 385 -11.79 19.14 15.06
CA GLU A 385 -10.50 19.36 14.40
C GLU A 385 -9.96 18.07 13.76
N TYR A 386 -10.07 16.93 14.44
CA TYR A 386 -9.66 15.64 13.89
C TYR A 386 -10.41 15.29 12.60
N LYS A 387 -11.74 15.46 12.57
CA LYS A 387 -12.54 15.22 11.36
C LYS A 387 -12.12 16.12 10.22
N GLU A 388 -11.91 17.40 10.48
CA GLU A 388 -11.47 18.37 9.48
C GLU A 388 -10.07 18.04 8.94
N ALA A 389 -9.12 17.68 9.81
CA ALA A 389 -7.77 17.28 9.42
C ALA A 389 -7.78 16.01 8.56
N VAL A 390 -8.57 15.00 8.94
CA VAL A 390 -8.74 13.76 8.17
C VAL A 390 -9.35 14.04 6.80
N GLU A 391 -10.38 14.88 6.71
CA GLU A 391 -11.03 15.18 5.43
C GLU A 391 -10.12 16.01 4.50
N LYS A 392 -9.34 16.93 5.06
CA LYS A 392 -8.33 17.69 4.32
C LYS A 392 -7.26 16.76 3.74
N GLU A 393 -6.79 15.80 4.52
CA GLU A 393 -5.81 14.81 4.06
C GLU A 393 -6.42 13.83 3.04
N SER A 394 -7.67 13.41 3.23
CA SER A 394 -8.42 12.62 2.25
C SER A 394 -8.54 13.34 0.91
N SER A 395 -8.90 14.62 0.93
CA SER A 395 -8.97 15.48 -0.26
C SER A 395 -7.63 15.62 -0.95
N PHE A 396 -6.54 15.76 -0.19
CA PHE A 396 -5.18 15.77 -0.73
C PHE A 396 -4.84 14.44 -1.43
N GLN A 397 -5.09 13.31 -0.78
CA GLN A 397 -4.83 11.98 -1.34
C GLN A 397 -5.66 11.70 -2.60
N LYS A 398 -6.94 12.11 -2.63
CA LYS A 398 -7.78 12.02 -3.84
C LYS A 398 -7.22 12.85 -4.98
N GLY A 399 -6.74 14.07 -4.71
CA GLY A 399 -6.06 14.89 -5.71
C GLY A 399 -4.74 14.27 -6.20
N LEU A 400 -3.99 13.61 -5.31
CA LEU A 400 -2.70 12.99 -5.61
C LEU A 400 -2.84 11.68 -6.40
N TYR A 401 -3.69 10.77 -5.93
CA TYR A 401 -3.79 9.40 -6.44
C TYR A 401 -4.97 9.16 -7.38
N GLY A 402 -5.95 10.08 -7.38
CA GLY A 402 -7.26 9.89 -8.00
C GLY A 402 -8.27 9.30 -7.02
N GLU A 403 -9.54 9.29 -7.43
CA GLU A 403 -10.59 8.61 -6.69
C GLU A 403 -10.51 7.10 -6.93
N SER A 404 -10.58 6.34 -5.83
CA SER A 404 -10.53 4.88 -5.84
C SER A 404 -11.91 4.33 -5.46
N GLU A 405 -12.44 3.44 -6.29
CA GLU A 405 -13.65 2.67 -5.99
C GLU A 405 -13.42 1.60 -4.90
N ARG A 406 -12.14 1.29 -4.61
CA ARG A 406 -11.79 0.32 -3.57
C ARG A 406 -12.06 0.89 -2.18
N GLU A 407 -13.01 0.29 -1.47
CA GLU A 407 -13.45 0.70 -0.12
C GLU A 407 -12.29 0.70 0.89
N ASP A 408 -11.33 -0.22 0.76
CA ASP A 408 -10.14 -0.28 1.64
C ASP A 408 -9.18 0.91 1.47
N LYS A 409 -9.36 1.73 0.41
CA LYS A 409 -8.57 2.93 0.14
C LYS A 409 -9.27 4.23 0.55
N ASP A 410 -10.47 4.17 1.12
CA ASP A 410 -11.15 5.35 1.66
C ASP A 410 -10.47 5.78 2.97
N TYR A 411 -9.66 6.84 2.87
CA TYR A 411 -8.88 7.37 4.00
C TYR A 411 -9.78 7.84 5.14
N THR A 412 -10.82 8.65 4.85
CA THR A 412 -11.73 9.20 5.85
C THR A 412 -12.41 8.05 6.62
N LYS A 413 -12.97 7.09 5.89
CA LYS A 413 -13.67 5.94 6.49
C LYS A 413 -12.74 5.10 7.36
N ASN A 414 -11.52 4.83 6.88
CA ASN A 414 -10.54 4.04 7.62
C ASN A 414 -10.07 4.75 8.91
N GLN A 415 -9.78 6.05 8.85
CA GLN A 415 -9.39 6.84 10.00
C GLN A 415 -10.52 6.92 11.05
N MET A 416 -11.75 7.21 10.61
CA MET A 416 -12.90 7.26 11.52
C MET A 416 -13.17 5.90 12.17
N LYS A 417 -13.08 4.80 11.41
CA LYS A 417 -13.23 3.45 11.97
C LYS A 417 -12.17 3.11 13.01
N ASP A 418 -10.91 3.49 12.78
CA ASP A 418 -9.84 3.34 13.79
C ASP A 418 -10.13 4.18 15.03
N MET A 419 -10.57 5.42 14.85
CA MET A 419 -10.92 6.31 15.96
C MET A 419 -12.04 5.73 16.83
N TYR A 420 -13.17 5.33 16.23
CA TYR A 420 -14.29 4.71 16.95
C TYR A 420 -13.86 3.48 17.73
N LYS A 421 -13.06 2.60 17.11
CA LYS A 421 -12.48 1.44 17.80
C LYS A 421 -11.64 1.86 19.02
N ARG A 422 -10.85 2.92 18.94
CA ARG A 422 -10.01 3.40 20.04
C ARG A 422 -10.83 4.05 21.15
N MET A 423 -11.76 4.94 20.81
CA MET A 423 -12.67 5.55 21.77
C MET A 423 -13.53 4.49 22.48
N GLY A 424 -14.08 3.53 21.72
CA GLY A 424 -14.83 2.41 22.26
C GLY A 424 -14.01 1.55 23.22
N ASN A 425 -12.74 1.25 22.90
CA ASN A 425 -11.86 0.55 23.83
C ASN A 425 -11.52 1.40 25.08
N SER A 426 -11.43 2.71 24.94
CA SER A 426 -11.23 3.64 26.07
C SER A 426 -12.44 3.60 27.01
N LEU A 427 -13.65 3.74 26.46
CA LEU A 427 -14.91 3.58 27.20
C LEU A 427 -14.98 2.23 27.90
N LEU A 428 -14.79 1.12 27.16
CA LEU A 428 -14.81 -0.24 27.71
C LEU A 428 -13.80 -0.43 28.84
N LYS A 429 -12.63 0.24 28.77
CA LYS A 429 -11.64 0.22 29.85
C LYS A 429 -12.17 0.91 31.11
N GLU A 430 -12.87 2.04 30.98
CA GLU A 430 -13.53 2.68 32.11
C GLU A 430 -14.68 1.82 32.67
N LEU A 431 -15.45 1.12 31.81
CA LEU A 431 -16.48 0.17 32.26
C LEU A 431 -15.88 -1.02 33.02
N LYS A 432 -14.68 -1.48 32.64
CA LYS A 432 -13.95 -2.57 33.32
C LYS A 432 -13.42 -2.20 34.71
N LYS A 433 -13.02 -0.94 34.92
CA LYS A 433 -12.39 -0.46 36.17
C LYS A 433 -13.35 -0.43 37.36
N LYS A 434 -14.66 -0.40 37.12
CA LYS A 434 -15.64 -0.46 38.19
C LYS A 434 -15.46 -1.77 38.98
N LYS A 435 -15.27 -1.66 40.31
CA LYS A 435 -15.25 -2.80 41.27
C LYS A 435 -16.51 -3.66 41.06
N PRO A 436 -16.38 -4.98 41.25
CA PRO A 436 -16.94 -5.89 40.29
C PRO A 436 -18.43 -6.07 40.49
N TYR A 437 -19.14 -5.98 39.37
CA TYR A 437 -20.43 -6.64 39.12
C TYR A 437 -20.41 -8.16 39.47
N GLU A 438 -19.30 -8.74 39.96
CA GLU A 438 -19.20 -10.12 40.49
C GLU A 438 -19.97 -10.33 41.80
N GLU A 439 -20.21 -9.27 42.58
CA GLU A 439 -21.16 -9.29 43.70
C GLU A 439 -22.59 -8.93 43.27
N ASN A 440 -22.77 -8.47 42.01
CA ASN A 440 -24.09 -8.17 41.49
C ASN A 440 -24.86 -9.48 41.27
N PRO A 441 -26.03 -9.66 41.93
CA PRO A 441 -26.84 -10.87 41.81
C PRO A 441 -27.18 -11.23 40.36
N LEU A 442 -27.32 -10.25 39.46
CA LEU A 442 -27.60 -10.48 38.04
C LEU A 442 -26.42 -11.07 37.28
N TYR A 443 -25.18 -10.71 37.62
CA TYR A 443 -23.99 -11.31 36.99
C TYR A 443 -23.82 -12.75 37.41
N GLN A 444 -23.94 -13.03 38.71
CA GLN A 444 -23.86 -14.39 39.24
C GLN A 444 -24.99 -15.25 38.64
N PHE A 445 -26.17 -14.66 38.47
CA PHE A 445 -27.31 -15.27 37.82
C PHE A 445 -27.11 -15.50 36.33
N GLN A 446 -26.56 -14.52 35.58
CA GLN A 446 -26.22 -14.66 34.16
C GLN A 446 -25.12 -15.71 33.93
N GLN A 447 -24.06 -15.70 34.76
CA GLN A 447 -23.01 -16.71 34.70
C GLN A 447 -23.54 -18.11 35.03
N LYS A 448 -24.34 -18.26 36.10
CA LYS A 448 -25.01 -19.53 36.42
C LYS A 448 -25.91 -19.98 35.28
N ASN A 449 -26.70 -19.09 34.70
CA ASN A 449 -27.58 -19.41 33.56
C ASN A 449 -26.80 -19.83 32.30
N GLU A 450 -25.67 -19.19 32.01
CA GLU A 450 -24.80 -19.60 30.90
C GLU A 450 -24.13 -20.95 31.14
N GLN A 451 -23.68 -21.22 32.37
CA GLN A 451 -23.12 -22.53 32.75
C GLN A 451 -24.19 -23.62 32.64
N ILE A 452 -25.41 -23.33 33.09
CA ILE A 452 -26.58 -24.21 32.95
C ILE A 452 -26.88 -24.44 31.46
N LYS A 453 -26.95 -23.39 30.63
CA LYS A 453 -27.18 -23.48 29.19
C LYS A 453 -26.12 -24.33 28.49
N LYS A 454 -24.84 -24.11 28.78
CA LYS A 454 -23.72 -24.92 28.25
C LYS A 454 -23.80 -26.38 28.67
N LYS A 455 -24.28 -26.68 29.89
CA LYS A 455 -24.51 -28.04 30.37
C LYS A 455 -25.67 -28.72 29.63
N TYR A 456 -26.76 -27.99 29.36
CA TYR A 456 -27.87 -28.46 28.53
C TYR A 456 -27.47 -28.68 27.06
N GLU A 457 -26.63 -27.80 26.50
CA GLU A 457 -26.14 -27.92 25.12
C GLU A 457 -25.14 -29.08 24.96
N ARG A 458 -24.24 -29.30 25.93
CA ARG A 458 -23.33 -30.47 25.94
C ARG A 458 -24.06 -31.79 26.09
N GLY A 459 -25.07 -31.86 26.97
CA GLY A 459 -25.89 -33.07 27.14
C GLY A 459 -26.68 -33.48 25.88
N ARG A 460 -26.89 -32.54 24.95
CA ARG A 460 -27.55 -32.77 23.66
C ARG A 460 -26.61 -33.36 22.59
N SER A 461 -25.29 -33.21 22.78
CA SER A 461 -24.28 -33.68 21.83
C SER A 461 -23.78 -35.10 22.09
N GLU A 462 -23.88 -35.62 23.31
CA GLU A 462 -23.30 -36.92 23.69
C GLU A 462 -24.28 -38.11 23.71
N LYS A 463 -25.60 -37.89 23.71
CA LYS A 463 -26.58 -38.98 23.68
C LYS A 463 -27.57 -38.85 22.54
N ARG A 464 -27.17 -39.38 21.38
CA ARG A 464 -28.10 -39.77 20.32
C ARG A 464 -28.41 -41.25 20.46
N ARG A 465 -29.15 -41.61 21.53
CA ARG A 465 -29.99 -42.82 21.63
C ARG A 465 -30.84 -42.76 22.92
N GLU A 466 -32.12 -42.55 22.66
CA GLU A 466 -33.31 -42.93 23.45
C GLU A 466 -33.65 -42.27 24.80
N TYR A 467 -34.94 -41.93 24.87
CA TYR A 467 -35.77 -41.41 25.96
C TYR A 467 -35.62 -39.93 26.36
N SER A 468 -36.45 -39.11 25.70
CA SER A 468 -36.80 -37.72 25.99
C SER A 468 -37.53 -37.57 27.32
N LYS A 469 -36.96 -36.82 28.27
CA LYS A 469 -37.74 -36.18 29.37
C LYS A 469 -37.05 -34.99 30.06
N TYR A 470 -36.33 -34.13 29.34
CA TYR A 470 -35.86 -32.84 29.89
C TYR A 470 -36.66 -31.67 29.31
N SER A 471 -37.32 -30.93 30.22
CA SER A 471 -38.04 -29.69 29.96
C SER A 471 -37.14 -28.64 29.28
N LYS A 472 -37.66 -27.92 28.27
CA LYS A 472 -36.95 -26.82 27.59
C LYS A 472 -36.57 -25.75 28.61
N TYR A 473 -35.28 -25.38 28.65
CA TYR A 473 -34.79 -24.29 29.49
C TYR A 473 -35.57 -22.99 29.17
N LYS A 474 -36.21 -22.42 30.19
CA LYS A 474 -36.84 -21.09 30.12
C LYS A 474 -36.00 -20.12 30.95
N PRO A 475 -35.55 -18.98 30.38
CA PRO A 475 -34.82 -17.98 31.14
C PRO A 475 -35.73 -17.41 32.25
N PRO A 476 -35.23 -17.17 33.47
CA PRO A 476 -36.08 -16.65 34.54
C PRO A 476 -36.31 -15.14 34.40
N LEU A 477 -37.48 -14.66 34.82
CA LEU A 477 -37.92 -13.25 34.71
C LEU A 477 -37.37 -12.40 35.87
N ILE A 478 -36.81 -11.23 35.55
CA ILE A 478 -36.34 -10.21 36.52
C ILE A 478 -37.56 -9.65 37.27
N ARG A 479 -37.56 -9.71 38.60
CA ARG A 479 -38.68 -9.22 39.43
C ARG A 479 -38.45 -7.75 39.82
N LYS A 480 -39.53 -7.01 40.11
CA LYS A 480 -39.46 -5.60 40.57
C LYS A 480 -38.59 -5.39 41.82
N LYS A 481 -38.45 -6.42 42.68
CA LYS A 481 -37.55 -6.38 43.85
C LYS A 481 -36.07 -6.38 43.44
N ASP A 482 -35.74 -7.06 42.35
CA ASP A 482 -34.38 -7.10 41.81
C ASP A 482 -34.00 -5.73 41.23
N VAL A 483 -34.97 -5.04 40.60
CA VAL A 483 -34.81 -3.66 40.09
C VAL A 483 -34.57 -2.64 41.20
N ARG A 484 -35.31 -2.71 42.32
CA ARG A 484 -35.08 -1.81 43.46
C ARG A 484 -33.74 -2.06 44.15
N ASN A 485 -33.31 -3.32 44.22
CA ASN A 485 -31.99 -3.67 44.77
C ASN A 485 -30.86 -3.19 43.83
N MET A 486 -31.10 -3.14 42.51
CA MET A 486 -30.19 -2.52 41.54
C MET A 486 -30.09 -1.00 41.73
N GLU A 487 -31.21 -0.30 41.91
CA GLU A 487 -31.23 1.15 42.17
C GLU A 487 -30.53 1.51 43.49
N ALA A 488 -30.73 0.71 44.53
CA ALA A 488 -30.09 0.92 45.83
C ALA A 488 -28.57 0.70 45.76
N ALA A 489 -28.09 -0.37 45.10
CA ALA A 489 -26.65 -0.64 44.97
C ALA A 489 -25.93 0.40 44.11
N LEU A 490 -26.61 0.96 43.10
CA LEU A 490 -26.09 2.05 42.26
C LEU A 490 -25.95 3.37 43.02
N ASN A 491 -26.82 3.64 44.00
CA ASN A 491 -26.76 4.85 44.83
C ASN A 491 -25.74 4.75 45.97
N ASP A 492 -25.55 3.57 46.55
CA ASP A 492 -24.65 3.35 47.69
C ASP A 492 -23.17 3.39 47.25
N ASP A 493 -22.83 2.77 46.12
CA ASP A 493 -21.49 2.84 45.51
C ASP A 493 -21.14 4.26 45.05
N LEU A 494 -22.12 5.04 44.58
CA LEU A 494 -21.94 6.44 44.19
C LEU A 494 -21.61 7.32 45.40
N THR A 495 -22.24 7.04 46.54
CA THR A 495 -22.02 7.78 47.78
C THR A 495 -20.64 7.46 48.37
N LYS A 496 -20.23 6.19 48.33
CA LYS A 496 -18.92 5.74 48.79
C LYS A 496 -17.76 6.23 47.91
N TRP A 497 -17.95 6.24 46.59
CA TRP A 497 -16.96 6.77 45.65
C TRP A 497 -16.77 8.29 45.79
N ARG A 498 -17.85 9.05 46.08
CA ARG A 498 -17.76 10.49 46.38
C ARG A 498 -16.93 10.77 47.62
N ALA A 499 -17.11 9.98 48.69
CA ALA A 499 -16.31 10.09 49.90
C ALA A 499 -14.82 9.77 49.67
N GLU A 500 -14.50 8.74 48.87
CA GLU A 500 -13.12 8.41 48.50
C GLU A 500 -12.47 9.50 47.64
N ARG A 501 -13.23 10.11 46.72
CA ARG A 501 -12.73 11.17 45.83
C ARG A 501 -12.54 12.51 46.55
N GLU A 502 -13.45 12.87 47.45
CA GLU A 502 -13.28 14.04 48.31
C GLU A 502 -12.06 13.87 49.21
N TYR A 503 -11.84 12.67 49.76
CA TYR A 503 -10.64 12.37 50.53
C TYR A 503 -9.36 12.53 49.70
N GLU A 504 -9.30 11.99 48.47
CA GLU A 504 -8.14 12.17 47.57
C GLU A 504 -7.87 13.65 47.25
N LEU A 505 -8.91 14.44 46.99
CA LEU A 505 -8.78 15.88 46.70
C LEU A 505 -8.29 16.66 47.92
N VAL A 506 -8.74 16.28 49.12
CA VAL A 506 -8.24 16.83 50.39
C VAL A 506 -6.76 16.48 50.58
N GLN A 507 -6.35 15.24 50.33
CA GLN A 507 -4.95 14.83 50.40
C GLN A 507 -4.06 15.59 49.40
N GLN A 508 -4.53 15.78 48.17
CA GLN A 508 -3.82 16.58 47.16
C GLN A 508 -3.76 18.07 47.49
N ARG A 509 -4.75 18.60 48.23
CA ARG A 509 -4.73 19.99 48.70
C ARG A 509 -3.76 20.16 49.88
N ILE A 510 -3.74 19.20 50.80
CA ILE A 510 -2.76 19.15 51.90
C ILE A 510 -1.34 19.04 51.36
N ALA A 511 -1.08 18.13 50.41
CA ALA A 511 0.22 17.98 49.78
C ALA A 511 0.69 19.26 49.07
N ARG A 512 -0.21 19.94 48.33
CA ARG A 512 0.11 21.23 47.70
C ARG A 512 0.34 22.36 48.69
N GLN A 513 -0.32 22.38 49.84
CA GLN A 513 -0.03 23.34 50.90
C GLN A 513 1.33 23.06 51.56
N GLN A 514 1.67 21.78 51.78
CA GLN A 514 2.97 21.38 52.31
C GLN A 514 4.14 21.67 51.35
N GLU A 515 3.90 21.65 50.03
CA GLU A 515 4.88 22.06 49.01
C GLU A 515 5.02 23.59 48.88
N MET A 516 4.03 24.37 49.30
CA MET A 516 4.04 25.84 49.26
C MET A 516 4.64 26.47 50.52
N ASP A 517 4.69 25.72 51.63
CA ASP A 517 5.25 26.14 52.92
C ASP A 517 6.75 25.76 53.09
N TYR A 518 7.43 25.38 51.99
CA TYR A 518 8.86 25.04 51.95
C TYR A 518 9.69 25.92 51.01
#